data_AF-A0A941GSN9-F1
#
_entry.id   AF-A0A941GSN9-F1
#
_cell.length_a   1.000
_cell.length_b   1.000
_cell.length_c   1.000
_cell.angle_alpha   90.00
_cell.angle_beta   90.00
_cell.angle_gamma   90.00
#
_symmetry.space_group_name_H-M   'P 1'
#
loop_
_entity.id
_entity.type
_entity.pdbx_description
1 polymer ?
#
loop_
_entity_poly.entity_id
_entity_poly.type
_entity_poly.pdbx_seq_one_letter_code
_entity_poly.pdbx_strand_id
1 'polypeptide(L)'
;MPFLSTMEKMAIERGKESGAKENCQKNICQILEKRFGKLSKDLVKQINQIEELNVLEQLHLETISVNSVADFQTLIEPHLKSEN
;
A
#
# COMPACT_ATOMS: atom_id res chain seq x y z
N MET A 1 -17.03 28.88 -4.11
CA MET A 1 -16.61 27.55 -4.59
C MET A 1 -17.35 27.26 -5.89
N PRO A 2 -16.71 26.68 -6.91
CA PRO A 2 -17.40 26.27 -8.13
C PRO A 2 -18.45 25.19 -7.79
N PHE A 3 -19.59 25.21 -8.50
CA PHE A 3 -20.56 24.14 -8.41
C PHE A 3 -20.01 22.92 -9.14
N LEU A 4 -19.73 21.85 -8.40
CA LEU A 4 -19.34 20.56 -8.95
C LEU A 4 -20.59 19.69 -9.15
N SER A 5 -20.72 19.09 -10.33
CA SER A 5 -21.69 18.05 -10.60
C SER A 5 -21.43 16.82 -9.72
N THR A 6 -22.47 16.01 -9.53
CA THR A 6 -22.35 14.74 -8.79
C THR A 6 -21.28 13.83 -9.40
N MET A 7 -21.15 13.82 -10.73
CA MET A 7 -20.12 13.05 -11.44
C MET A 7 -18.71 13.53 -11.10
N GLU A 8 -18.48 14.85 -11.11
CA GLU A 8 -17.17 15.42 -10.74
C GLU A 8 -16.82 15.14 -9.29
N LYS A 9 -17.79 15.22 -8.37
CA LYS A 9 -17.56 14.84 -6.96
C LYS A 9 -17.17 13.37 -6.83
N MET A 10 -17.89 12.46 -7.48
CA MET A 10 -17.55 11.02 -7.46
C MET A 10 -16.18 10.74 -8.07
N ALA A 11 -15.82 11.44 -9.16
CA ALA A 11 -14.51 11.30 -9.78
C ALA A 11 -13.38 11.76 -8.84
N ILE A 12 -13.58 12.87 -8.12
CA ILE A 12 -12.62 13.37 -7.12
C ILE A 12 -12.45 12.37 -5.98
N GLU A 13 -13.54 11.83 -5.43
CA GLU A 13 -13.47 10.88 -4.31
C GLU A 13 -12.77 9.58 -4.72
N ARG A 14 -13.10 9.01 -5.90
CA ARG A 14 -12.40 7.83 -6.44
C ARG A 14 -10.92 8.09 -6.70
N GLY A 15 -10.60 9.30 -7.17
CA GLY A 15 -9.22 9.72 -7.41
C GLY A 15 -8.42 9.84 -6.10
N LYS A 16 -9.02 10.38 -5.04
CA LYS A 16 -8.41 10.43 -3.70
C LYS A 16 -8.14 9.04 -3.14
N GLU A 17 -9.12 8.14 -3.26
CA GLU A 17 -8.99 6.76 -2.79
C GLU A 17 -7.87 6.01 -3.53
N SER A 18 -7.85 6.11 -4.86
CA SER A 18 -6.80 5.51 -5.69
C SER A 18 -5.42 6.09 -5.38
N GLY A 19 -5.32 7.41 -5.26
CA GLY A 19 -4.07 8.10 -4.93
C GLY A 19 -3.57 7.78 -3.51
N ALA A 20 -4.46 7.66 -2.54
CA ALA A 20 -4.11 7.26 -1.18
C ALA A 20 -3.52 5.84 -1.16
N LYS A 21 -4.13 4.91 -1.90
CA LYS A 21 -3.64 3.53 -2.07
C LYS A 21 -2.24 3.49 -2.68
N GLU A 22 -2.06 4.10 -3.85
CA GLU A 22 -0.78 4.12 -4.56
C GLU A 22 0.32 4.77 -3.70
N ASN A 23 -0.01 5.86 -3.00
CA ASN A 23 0.93 6.54 -2.14
C ASN A 23 1.30 5.69 -0.92
N CYS A 24 0.35 4.96 -0.33
CA CYS A 24 0.61 4.08 0.80
C CYS A 24 1.55 2.93 0.41
N GLN A 25 1.27 2.24 -0.71
CA GLN A 25 2.14 1.20 -1.28
C GLN A 25 3.57 1.73 -1.54
N LYS A 26 3.68 2.92 -2.13
CA LYS A 26 4.97 3.58 -2.38
C LYS A 26 5.71 3.89 -1.08
N ASN A 27 5.02 4.44 -0.08
CA ASN A 27 5.63 4.78 1.20
C ASN A 27 6.16 3.55 1.93
N ILE A 28 5.41 2.45 1.93
CA ILE A 28 5.85 1.15 2.46
C ILE A 28 7.16 0.73 1.79
N CYS A 29 7.18 0.72 0.45
CA CYS A 29 8.39 0.35 -0.30
C CYS A 29 9.57 1.27 0.04
N GLN A 30 9.36 2.58 0.09
CA GLN A 30 10.42 3.54 0.40
C GLN A 30 10.98 3.39 1.83
N ILE A 31 10.12 3.13 2.82
CA ILE A 31 10.57 2.91 4.20
C ILE A 31 11.37 1.63 4.30
N LEU A 32 10.86 0.54 3.73
CA LEU A 32 11.55 -0.75 3.70
C LEU A 32 12.89 -0.65 2.96
N GLU A 33 12.93 0.05 1.82
CA GLU A 33 14.18 0.32 1.08
C GLU A 33 15.19 1.12 1.91
N LYS A 34 14.70 2.13 2.65
CA LYS A 34 15.55 2.96 3.51
C LYS A 34 16.10 2.18 4.71
N ARG A 35 15.31 1.26 5.29
CA ARG A 35 15.69 0.48 6.49
C ARG A 35 16.57 -0.72 6.16
N PHE A 36 16.23 -1.47 5.11
CA PHE A 36 16.84 -2.76 4.79
C PHE A 36 17.66 -2.76 3.50
N GLY A 37 17.73 -1.63 2.80
CA GLY A 37 18.38 -1.53 1.50
C GLY A 37 17.47 -2.00 0.36
N LYS A 38 18.06 -2.27 -0.80
CA LYS A 38 17.32 -2.53 -2.03
C LYS A 38 16.36 -3.72 -1.88
N LEU A 39 15.06 -3.49 -2.10
CA LEU A 39 14.04 -4.53 -2.06
C LEU A 39 14.05 -5.38 -3.33
N SER A 40 13.57 -6.62 -3.20
CA SER A 40 13.35 -7.48 -4.35
C SER A 40 12.16 -6.97 -5.18
N LYS A 41 12.25 -7.13 -6.51
CA LYS A 41 11.14 -6.77 -7.41
C LYS A 41 9.87 -7.56 -7.13
N ASP A 42 10.02 -8.76 -6.57
CA ASP A 42 8.91 -9.63 -6.20
C ASP A 42 8.11 -9.05 -5.03
N LEU A 43 8.80 -8.61 -3.97
CA LEU A 43 8.16 -7.99 -2.81
C LEU A 43 7.43 -6.69 -3.18
N VAL A 44 8.03 -5.86 -4.04
CA VAL A 44 7.37 -4.64 -4.53
C VAL A 44 6.09 -4.98 -5.29
N LYS A 45 6.09 -6.03 -6.12
CA LYS A 45 4.89 -6.48 -6.81
C LYS A 45 3.82 -6.96 -5.83
N GLN A 46 4.20 -7.73 -4.82
CA GLN A 46 3.30 -8.22 -3.79
C GLN A 46 2.63 -7.07 -3.04
N ILE A 47 3.39 -6.06 -2.61
CA ILE A 47 2.82 -4.86 -1.96
C ILE A 47 1.84 -4.14 -2.89
N ASN A 48 2.16 -4.03 -4.17
CA ASN A 48 1.30 -3.37 -5.16
C ASN A 48 0.01 -4.14 -5.49
N GLN A 49 -0.05 -5.45 -5.19
CA GLN A 49 -1.25 -6.29 -5.37
C GLN A 49 -2.28 -6.09 -4.24
N ILE A 50 -1.88 -5.51 -3.12
CA ILE A 50 -2.81 -5.27 -1.99
C ILE A 50 -3.72 -4.10 -2.36
N GLU A 51 -5.01 -4.39 -2.58
CA GLU A 51 -5.99 -3.38 -2.99
C GLU A 51 -6.66 -2.65 -1.82
N GLU A 52 -6.73 -3.31 -0.66
CA GLU A 52 -7.41 -2.81 0.53
C GLU A 52 -6.58 -1.73 1.24
N LEU A 53 -7.06 -0.48 1.21
CA LEU A 53 -6.35 0.67 1.82
C LEU A 53 -6.13 0.48 3.33
N ASN A 54 -7.12 -0.04 4.05
CA ASN A 54 -7.02 -0.28 5.50
C ASN A 54 -5.89 -1.27 5.84
N VAL A 55 -5.69 -2.28 4.99
CA VAL A 55 -4.61 -3.26 5.15
C VAL A 55 -3.26 -2.58 4.88
N LEU A 56 -3.18 -1.78 3.82
CA LEU A 56 -1.96 -1.01 3.53
C LEU A 56 -1.59 -0.05 4.65
N GLU A 57 -2.56 0.64 5.27
CA GLU A 57 -2.30 1.53 6.41
C GLU A 57 -1.77 0.78 7.62
N GLN A 58 -2.30 -0.42 7.92
CA GLN A 58 -1.78 -1.28 8.99
C GLN A 58 -0.35 -1.74 8.67
N LEU A 59 -0.13 -2.25 7.46
CA LEU A 59 1.20 -2.67 7.02
C LEU A 59 2.21 -1.51 7.03
N HIS A 60 1.76 -0.29 6.71
CA HIS A 60 2.59 0.91 6.79
C HIS A 60 3.11 1.16 8.21
N LEU A 61 2.26 1.01 9.23
CA LEU A 61 2.70 1.11 10.62
C LEU A 61 3.65 -0.03 11.00
N GLU A 62 3.34 -1.26 10.57
CA GLU A 62 4.20 -2.42 10.82
C GLU A 62 5.59 -2.29 10.17
N THR A 63 5.74 -1.53 9.07
CA THR A 63 7.07 -1.25 8.48
C THR A 63 8.04 -0.57 9.44
N ILE A 64 7.56 0.02 10.55
CA ILE A 64 8.39 0.64 11.57
C ILE A 64 8.83 -0.40 12.61
N SER A 65 7.97 -1.37 12.91
CA SER A 65 8.14 -2.39 13.95
C SER A 65 8.94 -3.62 13.51
N VAL A 66 8.86 -3.99 12.23
CA VAL A 66 9.55 -5.17 11.68
C VAL A 66 11.08 -5.05 11.80
N ASN A 67 11.79 -6.15 12.06
CA ASN A 67 13.25 -6.15 12.20
C ASN A 67 13.97 -6.65 10.95
N SER A 68 13.24 -7.25 10.01
CA SER A 68 13.78 -7.73 8.75
C SER A 68 12.75 -7.65 7.62
N VAL A 69 13.22 -7.78 6.37
CA VAL A 69 12.35 -7.92 5.19
C VAL A 69 11.54 -9.22 5.25
N ALA A 70 12.10 -10.30 5.81
CA ALA A 70 11.41 -11.58 5.93
C ALA A 70 10.24 -11.50 6.94
N ASP A 71 10.41 -10.74 8.03
CA ASP A 71 9.33 -10.49 9.00
C ASP A 71 8.17 -9.78 8.31
N PHE A 72 8.49 -8.74 7.53
CA PHE A 72 7.48 -8.01 6.74
C PHE A 72 6.81 -8.91 5.70
N GLN A 73 7.58 -9.79 5.04
CA GLN A 73 7.04 -10.71 4.05
C GLN A 73 6.02 -11.68 4.67
N THR A 74 6.25 -12.12 5.90
CA THR A 74 5.31 -12.96 6.65
C THR A 74 4.00 -12.22 6.96
N LEU A 75 4.05 -10.90 7.14
CA LEU A 75 2.86 -10.07 7.39
C LEU A 75 2.02 -9.84 6.13
N ILE A 76 2.63 -9.79 4.94
CA ILE A 76 1.88 -9.60 3.70
C ILE A 76 1.31 -10.91 3.14
N GLU A 77 1.92 -12.06 3.43
CA GLU A 77 1.48 -13.38 2.93
C GLU A 77 -0.03 -13.66 3.09
N PRO A 78 -0.68 -13.38 4.23
CA PRO A 78 -2.11 -13.58 4.41
C PRO A 78 -2.97 -12.73 3.46
N HIS A 79 -2.47 -11.56 3.06
CA HIS A 79 -3.17 -10.61 2.20
C HIS A 79 -2.92 -10.88 0.70
N LEU A 80 -1.98 -11.76 0.37
CA LEU A 80 -1.71 -12.21 -1.00
C LEU A 80 -2.47 -13.50 -1.35
N LYS A 81 -2.92 -14.27 -0.36
CA LYS A 81 -3.62 -15.56 -0.52
C LYS A 81 -5.12 -15.41 -0.80
N SER A 82 -5.51 -14.46 -1.65
CA SER A 82 -6.86 -14.39 -2.20
C SER A 82 -6.90 -15.00 -3.61
N GLU A 83 -6.51 -16.27 -3.73
CA GLU A 83 -6.92 -17.16 -4.83
C GLU A 83 -7.17 -18.56 -4.26
N ASN A 84 -8.43 -18.81 -3.90
CA ASN A 84 -9.10 -20.10 -3.99
C ASN A 84 -10.58 -19.84 -4.27
#